data_AF-A0A9E1J839-F1
#
_entry.id   AF-A0A9E1J839-F1
#
_cell.length_a   1.000
_cell.length_b   1.000
_cell.length_c   1.000
_cell.angle_alpha   90.00
_cell.angle_beta   90.00
_cell.angle_gamma   90.00
#
_symmetry.space_group_name_H-M   'P 1'
#
loop_
_entity.id
_entity.type
_entity.pdbx_description
1 polymer ?
#
loop_
_entity_poly.entity_id
_entity_poly.type
_entity_poly.pdbx_seq_one_letter_code
_entity_poly.pdbx_strand_id
1 'polypeptide(L)'
;MMVSFAVSEIWRYPVKSMQGERLETAAITNQGVKYDRGWAVRDEASGDIRGAKNIAGLMQCAATYLDGTDAGLVPHARITLPDGQTVNTDDDRVDNLLSEALERKVTLQSLQPAEAAEHYRRQ
;
A
#
# COMPACT_ATOMS: atom_id res chain seq x y z
N MET A 1 38.72 -15.47 -4.77
CA MET A 1 37.57 -16.08 -5.46
C MET A 1 36.46 -15.04 -5.51
N MET A 2 35.94 -14.68 -6.68
CA MET A 2 34.85 -13.69 -6.80
C MET A 2 33.52 -14.42 -6.67
N VAL A 3 32.73 -14.09 -5.65
CA VAL A 3 31.36 -14.61 -5.52
C VAL A 3 30.45 -13.73 -6.35
N SER A 4 29.59 -14.34 -7.17
CA SER A 4 28.54 -13.63 -7.90
C SER A 4 27.18 -14.05 -7.35
N PHE A 5 26.27 -13.09 -7.31
CA PHE A 5 24.88 -13.28 -6.93
C PHE A 5 24.00 -12.85 -8.09
N ALA A 6 22.81 -13.46 -8.20
CA ALA A 6 21.77 -13.05 -9.12
C ALA A 6 20.51 -12.68 -8.34
N VAL A 7 19.79 -11.67 -8.82
CA VAL A 7 18.48 -11.30 -8.28
C VAL A 7 17.48 -12.36 -8.74
N SER A 8 16.82 -13.04 -7.78
CA SER A 8 15.78 -14.01 -8.11
C SER A 8 14.45 -13.35 -8.44
N GLU A 9 14.05 -12.35 -7.65
CA GLU A 9 12.77 -11.66 -7.77
C GLU A 9 12.88 -10.21 -7.29
N ILE A 10 11.99 -9.37 -7.82
CA ILE A 10 11.80 -7.99 -7.37
C ILE A 10 10.33 -7.88 -6.96
N TRP A 11 10.08 -7.34 -5.78
CA TRP A 11 8.74 -7.12 -5.25
C TRP A 11 8.55 -5.66 -4.87
N ARG A 12 7.36 -5.14 -5.14
CA ARG A 12 6.90 -3.83 -4.68
C ARG A 12 5.57 -4.00 -3.95
N TYR A 13 5.36 -3.24 -2.89
CA TYR A 13 4.17 -3.32 -2.05
C TYR A 13 3.43 -1.99 -2.10
N PRO A 14 2.47 -1.80 -3.03
CA PRO A 14 1.79 -0.52 -3.22
C PRO A 14 1.12 0.01 -1.95
N VAL A 15 0.45 -0.88 -1.21
CA VAL A 15 -0.22 -0.56 0.07
C VAL A 15 0.55 -1.18 1.23
N LYS A 16 0.85 -0.36 2.25
CA LYS A 16 1.49 -0.79 3.48
C LYS A 16 0.74 -1.99 4.09
N SER A 17 1.48 -3.06 4.37
CA SER A 17 1.00 -4.30 5.01
C SER A 17 0.09 -5.21 4.18
N MET A 18 -0.16 -4.90 2.90
CA MET A 18 -0.79 -5.83 1.95
C MET A 18 0.25 -6.64 1.19
N GLN A 19 -0.19 -7.72 0.53
CA GLN A 19 0.64 -8.46 -0.43
C GLN A 19 0.92 -7.57 -1.65
N GLY A 20 2.13 -7.70 -2.19
CA GLY A 20 2.64 -6.84 -3.25
C GLY A 20 2.52 -7.44 -4.65
N GLU A 21 3.22 -6.81 -5.57
CA GLU A 21 3.34 -7.20 -6.97
C GLU A 21 4.79 -7.60 -7.30
N ARG A 22 4.93 -8.61 -8.16
CA ARG A 22 6.24 -9.01 -8.68
C ARG A 22 6.56 -8.15 -9.91
N LEU A 23 7.76 -7.58 -9.93
CA LEU A 23 8.25 -6.73 -11.02
C LEU A 23 9.35 -7.43 -11.81
N GLU A 24 9.42 -7.13 -13.11
CA GLU A 24 10.55 -7.54 -13.96
C GLU A 24 11.73 -6.58 -13.82
N THR A 25 11.45 -5.29 -13.67
CA THR A 25 12.45 -4.24 -13.47
C THR A 25 11.94 -3.22 -12.46
N ALA A 26 12.86 -2.58 -11.74
CA ALA A 26 12.51 -1.52 -10.79
C ALA A 26 13.56 -0.42 -10.78
N ALA A 27 13.10 0.83 -10.70
CA ALA A 27 13.96 1.97 -10.40
C ALA A 27 14.25 2.00 -8.88
N ILE A 28 15.53 2.14 -8.53
CA ILE A 28 15.96 2.30 -7.14
C ILE A 28 16.22 3.78 -6.85
N THR A 29 15.70 4.25 -5.74
CA THR A 29 15.83 5.61 -5.22
C THR A 29 16.58 5.59 -3.88
N ASN A 30 16.86 6.76 -3.31
CA ASN A 30 17.38 6.86 -1.95
C ASN A 30 16.41 6.35 -0.87
N GLN A 31 15.11 6.16 -1.21
CA GLN A 31 14.09 5.57 -0.34
C GLN A 31 13.80 4.09 -0.67
N GLY A 32 14.56 3.47 -1.58
CA GLY A 32 14.35 2.09 -2.03
C GLY A 32 13.63 2.01 -3.38
N VAL A 33 12.88 0.92 -3.60
CA VAL A 33 12.13 0.69 -4.86
C VAL A 33 11.13 1.83 -5.07
N LYS A 34 11.14 2.43 -6.28
CA LYS A 34 10.25 3.52 -6.64
C LYS A 34 8.78 3.13 -6.44
N TYR A 35 8.05 4.00 -5.74
CA TYR A 35 6.64 3.83 -5.35
C TYR A 35 6.35 2.71 -4.35
N ASP A 36 7.36 2.10 -3.73
CA ASP A 36 7.09 1.15 -2.65
C ASP A 36 6.37 1.83 -1.49
N ARG A 37 5.29 1.21 -1.00
CA ARG A 37 4.45 1.67 0.13
C ARG A 37 3.89 3.08 -0.06
N GLY A 38 3.38 3.35 -1.26
CA GLY A 38 2.77 4.62 -1.62
C GLY A 38 1.38 4.85 -1.06
N TRP A 39 0.76 3.84 -0.47
CA TRP A 39 -0.55 3.90 0.16
C TRP A 39 -0.51 3.28 1.55
N ALA A 40 -1.38 3.74 2.45
CA ALA A 40 -1.52 3.17 3.78
C ALA A 40 -2.96 3.26 4.29
N VAL A 41 -3.30 2.37 5.21
CA VAL A 41 -4.60 2.37 5.89
C VAL A 41 -4.50 3.16 7.19
N ARG A 42 -5.40 4.13 7.36
CA ARG A 42 -5.61 4.85 8.61
C ARG A 42 -6.76 4.21 9.38
N ASP A 43 -6.52 3.95 10.66
CA ASP A 43 -7.54 3.46 11.57
C ASP A 43 -8.30 4.66 12.14
N GLU A 44 -9.60 4.75 11.86
CA GLU A 44 -10.41 5.90 12.28
C GLU A 44 -10.63 5.92 13.80
N ALA A 45 -10.53 4.77 14.48
CA ALA A 45 -10.67 4.70 15.93
C ALA A 45 -9.45 5.28 16.66
N SER A 46 -8.23 5.00 16.19
CA SER A 46 -6.99 5.51 16.80
C SER A 46 -6.49 6.81 16.17
N GLY A 47 -7.03 7.16 15.00
CA GLY A 47 -6.74 8.42 14.34
C GLY A 47 -5.38 8.49 13.64
N ASP A 48 -4.72 7.35 13.41
CA ASP A 48 -3.38 7.25 12.85
C ASP A 48 -3.22 6.05 11.88
N ILE A 49 -2.14 6.07 11.10
CA ILE A 49 -1.81 4.99 10.17
C ILE A 49 -1.45 3.71 10.94
N ARG A 50 -2.12 2.61 10.61
CA ARG A 50 -1.88 1.29 11.18
C ARG A 50 -1.41 0.29 10.12
N GLY A 51 -0.87 -0.84 10.56
CA GLY A 51 -0.40 -1.91 9.69
C GLY A 51 -0.74 -3.26 10.28
N ALA A 52 -0.20 -4.34 9.68
CA ALA A 52 -0.55 -5.73 9.99
C ALA A 52 -0.46 -6.12 11.47
N LYS A 53 0.41 -5.47 12.26
CA LYS A 53 0.50 -5.73 13.72
C LYS A 53 -0.81 -5.42 14.45
N ASN A 54 -1.55 -4.41 13.98
CA ASN A 54 -2.79 -3.96 14.61
C ASN A 54 -4.03 -4.40 13.81
N ILE A 55 -3.89 -4.57 12.49
CA ILE A 55 -4.96 -5.00 11.59
C ILE A 55 -4.42 -6.16 10.73
N ALA A 56 -4.43 -7.37 11.28
CA ALA A 56 -3.83 -8.55 10.65
C ALA A 56 -4.46 -8.89 9.28
N GLY A 57 -5.75 -8.57 9.09
CA GLY A 57 -6.49 -8.76 7.83
C GLY A 57 -5.85 -8.06 6.62
N LEU A 58 -5.04 -7.02 6.83
CA LEU A 58 -4.31 -6.36 5.74
C LEU A 58 -3.41 -7.33 4.96
N MET A 59 -2.82 -8.34 5.62
CA MET A 59 -1.98 -9.31 4.93
C MET A 59 -2.75 -10.29 4.04
N GLN A 60 -4.08 -10.33 4.17
CA GLN A 60 -4.96 -11.13 3.31
C GLN A 60 -5.41 -10.35 2.06
N CYS A 61 -5.15 -9.04 2.02
CA CYS A 61 -5.37 -8.22 0.84
C CYS A 61 -4.10 -8.20 -0.03
N ALA A 62 -4.26 -7.99 -1.33
CA ALA A 62 -3.16 -7.77 -2.27
C ALA A 62 -3.33 -6.44 -2.99
N ALA A 63 -2.24 -5.82 -3.42
CA ALA A 63 -2.29 -4.57 -4.17
C ALA A 63 -1.29 -4.55 -5.34
N THR A 64 -1.72 -4.01 -6.48
CA THR A 64 -0.90 -3.75 -7.68
C THR A 64 -1.14 -2.32 -8.15
N TYR A 65 -0.12 -1.61 -8.64
CA TYR A 65 -0.36 -0.29 -9.22
C TYR A 65 -1.08 -0.38 -10.57
N LEU A 66 -1.83 0.66 -10.90
CA LEU A 66 -2.45 0.86 -12.19
C LEU A 66 -1.55 1.77 -13.03
N ASP A 67 -0.95 1.22 -14.09
CA ASP A 67 -0.03 1.96 -14.95
C ASP A 67 -0.71 3.17 -15.61
N GLY A 68 0.02 4.28 -15.68
CA GLY A 68 -0.46 5.52 -16.31
C GLY A 68 -1.43 6.35 -15.47
N THR A 69 -1.74 5.93 -14.24
CA THR A 69 -2.57 6.70 -13.29
C THR A 69 -1.72 7.58 -12.37
N ASP A 70 -2.33 8.61 -11.79
CA ASP A 70 -1.66 9.58 -10.92
C ASP A 70 -2.54 9.93 -9.71
N ALA A 71 -2.05 9.64 -8.51
CA ALA A 71 -2.64 9.99 -7.22
C ALA A 71 -1.72 10.93 -6.41
N GLY A 72 -0.91 11.75 -7.09
CA GLY A 72 0.04 12.69 -6.53
C GLY A 72 1.47 12.14 -6.57
N LEU A 73 1.95 11.60 -5.45
CA LEU A 73 3.32 11.07 -5.36
C LEU A 73 3.45 9.64 -5.91
N VAL A 74 2.33 8.96 -6.11
CA VAL A 74 2.22 7.55 -6.48
C VAL A 74 1.06 7.35 -7.47
N PRO A 75 1.04 6.28 -8.27
CA PRO A 75 -0.14 5.92 -9.06
C PRO A 75 -1.31 5.44 -8.17
N HIS A 76 -2.51 5.38 -8.75
CA HIS A 76 -3.60 4.60 -8.18
C HIS A 76 -3.26 3.10 -8.19
N ALA A 77 -3.87 2.35 -7.28
CA ALA A 77 -3.69 0.91 -7.17
C ALA A 77 -5.02 0.16 -7.28
N ARG A 78 -4.96 -1.09 -7.69
CA ARG A 78 -6.04 -2.07 -7.51
C ARG A 78 -5.74 -2.86 -6.24
N ILE A 79 -6.74 -2.96 -5.38
CA ILE A 79 -6.71 -3.80 -4.18
C ILE A 79 -7.60 -5.01 -4.43
N THR A 80 -7.07 -6.20 -4.16
CA THR A 80 -7.83 -7.46 -4.08
C THR A 80 -8.10 -7.75 -2.60
N LEU A 81 -9.38 -7.89 -2.25
CA LEU A 81 -9.85 -8.19 -0.91
C LEU A 81 -9.80 -9.71 -0.63
N PRO A 82 -9.95 -10.15 0.62
CA PRO A 82 -9.83 -11.57 0.99
C PRO A 82 -10.85 -12.49 0.30
N ASP A 83 -12.01 -11.96 -0.08
CA ASP A 83 -13.06 -12.67 -0.81
C ASP A 83 -12.81 -12.73 -2.34
N GLY A 84 -11.72 -12.11 -2.82
CA GLY A 84 -11.36 -12.01 -4.22
C GLY A 84 -12.00 -10.83 -4.96
N GLN A 85 -12.88 -10.05 -4.32
CA GLN A 85 -13.38 -8.81 -4.90
C GLN A 85 -12.22 -7.84 -5.10
N THR A 86 -12.31 -7.00 -6.14
CA THR A 86 -11.31 -5.95 -6.39
C THR A 86 -11.95 -4.57 -6.33
N VAL A 87 -11.18 -3.62 -5.83
CA VAL A 87 -11.56 -2.20 -5.77
C VAL A 87 -10.32 -1.34 -6.06
N ASN A 88 -10.48 -0.27 -6.80
CA ASN A 88 -9.38 0.66 -7.07
C ASN A 88 -9.31 1.75 -6.01
N THR A 89 -8.15 2.37 -5.83
CA THR A 89 -7.96 3.43 -4.82
C THR A 89 -8.64 4.76 -5.15
N ASP A 90 -9.15 4.93 -6.37
CA ASP A 90 -9.97 6.05 -6.82
C ASP A 90 -11.48 5.77 -6.79
N ASP A 91 -11.90 4.57 -6.36
CA ASP A 91 -13.33 4.24 -6.22
C ASP A 91 -13.89 4.84 -4.94
N ASP A 92 -14.99 5.60 -5.02
CA ASP A 92 -15.69 6.21 -3.88
C ASP A 92 -16.09 5.19 -2.79
N ARG A 93 -16.12 3.89 -3.12
CA ARG A 93 -16.50 2.81 -2.20
C ARG A 93 -15.29 2.17 -1.50
N VAL A 94 -14.06 2.54 -1.84
CA VAL A 94 -12.84 1.86 -1.36
C VAL A 94 -12.75 1.79 0.16
N ASP A 95 -13.07 2.89 0.85
CA ASP A 95 -13.02 2.94 2.32
C ASP A 95 -14.07 2.04 2.97
N ASN A 96 -15.27 1.99 2.39
CA ASN A 96 -16.35 1.13 2.89
C ASN A 96 -16.02 -0.34 2.69
N LEU A 97 -15.58 -0.73 1.49
CA LEU A 97 -15.24 -2.12 1.18
C LEU A 97 -14.02 -2.61 2.00
N LEU A 98 -13.01 -1.76 2.18
CA LEU A 98 -11.89 -2.08 3.08
C LEU A 98 -12.36 -2.19 4.53
N SER A 99 -13.25 -1.31 4.97
CA SER A 99 -13.75 -1.35 6.35
C SER A 99 -14.55 -2.62 6.63
N GLU A 100 -15.37 -3.06 5.68
CA GLU A 100 -16.11 -4.31 5.75
C GLU A 100 -15.17 -5.52 5.76
N ALA A 101 -14.23 -5.59 4.80
CA ALA A 101 -13.29 -6.70 4.68
C ALA A 101 -12.34 -6.83 5.89
N LEU A 102 -12.03 -5.72 6.57
CA LEU A 102 -11.15 -5.70 7.75
C LEU A 102 -11.92 -5.71 9.08
N GLU A 103 -13.25 -5.75 9.04
CA GLU A 103 -14.15 -5.66 10.19
C GLU A 103 -13.79 -4.47 11.11
N ARG A 104 -13.37 -3.36 10.51
CA ARG A 104 -12.84 -2.19 11.22
C ARG A 104 -12.99 -0.95 10.38
N LYS A 105 -13.50 0.15 10.97
CA LYS A 105 -13.62 1.43 10.26
C LYS A 105 -12.24 2.00 9.93
N VAL A 106 -11.92 2.06 8.64
CA VAL A 106 -10.65 2.54 8.14
C VAL A 106 -10.83 3.45 6.93
N THR A 107 -9.80 4.25 6.64
CA THR A 107 -9.69 5.02 5.40
C THR A 107 -8.37 4.74 4.71
N LEU A 108 -8.36 4.77 3.38
CA LEU A 108 -7.16 4.63 2.59
C LEU A 108 -6.54 6.01 2.34
N GLN A 109 -5.23 6.12 2.53
CA GLN A 109 -4.50 7.38 2.33
C GLN A 109 -3.30 7.17 1.42
N SER A 110 -3.13 8.08 0.45
CA SER A 110 -1.93 8.13 -0.38
C SER A 110 -0.78 8.82 0.37
N LEU A 111 0.44 8.47 -0.01
CA LEU A 111 1.66 9.06 0.50
C LEU A 111 1.66 10.57 0.29
N GLN A 112 1.94 11.30 1.36
CA GLN A 112 2.10 12.76 1.36
C GLN A 112 3.57 13.16 1.35
N PRO A 113 3.92 14.40 0.98
CA PRO A 113 5.29 14.91 1.13
C PRO A 113 5.82 14.71 2.56
N ALA A 114 7.13 14.53 2.71
CA ALA A 114 7.75 14.22 3.99
C ALA A 114 7.53 15.33 5.04
N GLU A 115 7.32 16.56 4.57
CA GLU A 115 7.06 17.76 5.35
C GLU A 115 5.65 17.77 5.98
N ALA A 116 4.73 16.92 5.51
CA ALA A 116 3.37 16.79 6.05
C ALA A 116 3.37 16.02 7.39
N ALA A 117 4.12 16.49 8.38
CA ALA A 117 4.37 15.79 9.64
C ALA A 117 3.08 15.41 10.40
N GLU A 118 2.01 16.18 10.25
CA GLU A 118 0.71 15.89 10.87
C GLU A 118 0.07 14.60 10.33
N HIS A 119 0.26 14.32 9.05
CA HIS A 119 -0.25 13.12 8.38
C HIS A 119 0.35 11.84 8.99
N TYR A 120 1.61 11.92 9.47
CA TYR A 120 2.35 10.79 10.03
C TYR A 120 2.34 10.74 11.56
N ARG A 121 1.71 11.71 12.22
CA ARG A 121 1.66 11.81 13.68
C ARG A 121 0.81 10.66 14.23
N ARG A 122 1.38 9.90 15.17
CA ARG A 122 0.63 8.91 15.96
C ARG A 122 -0.03 9.61 17.14
N GLN A 123 -1.29 9.26 17.40
CA GLN A 123 -2.01 9.68 18.61
C GLN A 123 -1.77 8.70 19.75
#